data_AF-A0A522C8K2-F1
#
_entry.id   AF-A0A522C8K2-F1
#
_cell.length_a   1.000
_cell.length_b   1.000
_cell.length_c   1.000
_cell.angle_alpha   90.00
_cell.angle_beta   90.00
_cell.angle_gamma   90.00
#
_symmetry.space_group_name_H-M   'P 1'
#
loop_
_entity.id
_entity.type
_entity.pdbx_description
1 polymer ?
#
loop_
_entity_poly.entity_id
_entity_poly.type
_entity_poly.pdbx_seq_one_letter_code
_entity_poly.pdbx_strand_id
1 'polypeptide(L)'
;MRAGRQAMALGLLLGVAVAAHAGSAIYQCGPGQYSERPCGGGLYIPKQAIRQPTAEERQAATEVARRDKQLGRDLQAQRERMERESARRTAASLSPDAGEAQHKGKSRKKKVKEKSGKDRHRQPSGQQDGDFRAVSPAR
;
A
#
# COMPACT_ATOMS: atom_id res chain seq x y z
N MET A 1 -56.34 -18.11 24.93
CA MET A 1 -55.13 -18.79 25.43
C MET A 1 -54.39 -19.46 24.28
N ARG A 2 -53.34 -18.83 23.75
CA ARG A 2 -52.40 -19.43 22.79
C ARG A 2 -51.00 -18.92 23.13
N ALA A 3 -50.48 -19.43 24.24
CA ALA A 3 -49.07 -19.32 24.60
C ALA A 3 -48.42 -20.66 24.28
N GLY A 4 -47.19 -20.64 23.78
CA GLY A 4 -46.35 -21.83 23.65
C GLY A 4 -46.12 -22.25 22.22
N ARG A 5 -45.19 -21.57 21.54
CA ARG A 5 -44.44 -22.10 20.38
C ARG A 5 -43.24 -21.24 19.96
N GLN A 6 -42.64 -20.49 20.89
CA GLN A 6 -41.41 -19.73 20.63
C GLN A 6 -40.39 -19.98 21.73
N ALA A 7 -39.91 -21.22 21.84
CA ALA A 7 -38.84 -21.56 22.75
C ALA A 7 -38.08 -22.81 22.27
N MET A 8 -37.72 -22.89 20.98
CA MET A 8 -36.75 -23.89 20.48
C MET A 8 -36.12 -23.41 19.16
N ALA A 9 -35.34 -22.32 19.22
CA ALA A 9 -34.48 -21.91 18.11
C ALA A 9 -33.25 -21.11 18.59
N LEU A 10 -32.79 -21.35 19.83
CA LEU A 10 -31.70 -20.59 20.45
C LEU A 10 -30.73 -21.52 21.21
N GLY A 11 -30.39 -22.66 20.61
CA GLY A 11 -29.57 -23.70 21.26
C GLY A 11 -28.61 -24.44 20.32
N LEU A 12 -28.26 -23.87 19.17
CA LEU A 12 -27.42 -24.55 18.17
C LEU A 12 -26.35 -23.61 17.56
N LEU A 13 -25.72 -22.80 18.40
CA LEU A 13 -24.56 -21.96 18.06
C LEU A 13 -23.43 -22.06 19.09
N LEU A 14 -23.28 -23.22 19.74
CA LEU A 14 -22.10 -23.55 20.55
C LEU A 14 -21.62 -24.96 20.18
N GLY A 15 -20.53 -25.06 19.44
CA GLY A 15 -19.90 -26.36 19.21
C GLY A 15 -19.12 -26.48 17.91
N VAL A 16 -18.13 -25.61 17.68
CA VAL A 16 -16.97 -26.03 16.89
C VAL A 16 -15.79 -26.11 17.84
N ALA A 17 -15.39 -27.36 18.04
CA ALA A 17 -14.31 -27.86 18.86
C ALA A 17 -13.11 -26.92 18.95
N VAL A 18 -12.74 -26.60 20.20
CA VAL A 18 -11.36 -26.26 20.55
C VAL A 18 -10.50 -27.42 20.08
N ALA A 19 -9.79 -27.25 18.97
CA ALA A 19 -8.73 -28.17 18.59
C ALA A 19 -7.77 -28.24 19.77
N ALA A 20 -7.58 -29.45 20.28
CA ALA A 20 -6.64 -29.78 21.33
C ALA A 20 -5.30 -29.11 21.04
N HIS A 21 -4.93 -28.10 21.83
CA HIS A 21 -3.61 -27.53 21.80
C HIS A 21 -2.66 -28.52 22.46
N ALA A 22 -2.33 -29.60 21.76
CA ALA A 22 -1.07 -30.29 22.01
C ALA A 22 0.02 -29.23 21.75
N GLY A 23 0.73 -28.84 22.81
CA GLY A 23 1.66 -27.71 22.82
C GLY A 23 2.80 -27.90 21.81
N SER A 24 2.54 -27.54 20.55
CA SER A 24 3.54 -27.64 19.49
C SER A 24 4.64 -26.63 19.74
N ALA A 25 5.83 -27.12 20.08
CA ALA A 25 7.02 -26.29 20.20
C ALA A 25 7.34 -25.62 18.86
N ILE A 26 8.05 -24.50 18.91
CA ILE A 26 8.57 -23.84 17.71
C ILE A 26 10.09 -24.02 17.70
N TYR A 27 10.64 -24.41 16.55
CA TYR A 27 12.06 -24.57 16.34
C TYR A 27 12.60 -23.38 15.55
N GLN A 28 13.67 -22.78 16.03
CA GLN A 28 14.39 -21.74 15.30
C GLN A 28 15.47 -22.43 14.44
N CYS A 29 15.25 -22.45 13.13
CA CYS A 29 16.10 -23.16 12.17
C CYS A 29 17.21 -22.28 11.57
N GLY A 30 17.28 -21.02 11.98
CA GLY A 30 18.25 -20.03 11.53
C GLY A 30 17.86 -18.61 11.97
N PRO A 31 18.66 -17.60 11.61
CA PRO A 31 18.36 -16.20 11.96
C PRO A 31 17.01 -15.78 11.37
N GLY A 32 16.04 -15.49 12.25
CA GLY A 32 14.69 -15.07 11.87
C GLY A 32 13.81 -16.16 11.23
N GLN A 33 14.26 -17.42 11.18
CA GLN A 33 13.51 -18.53 10.58
C GLN A 33 12.94 -19.44 11.67
N TYR A 34 11.62 -19.62 11.66
CA TYR A 34 10.90 -20.41 12.65
C TYR A 34 10.07 -21.49 11.96
N SER A 35 10.06 -22.69 12.53
CA SER A 35 9.35 -23.86 12.00
C SER A 35 8.62 -24.59 13.11
N GLU A 36 7.43 -25.12 12.81
CA GLU A 36 6.71 -26.02 13.73
C GLU A 36 7.30 -27.44 13.71
N ARG A 37 8.07 -27.78 12.68
CA ARG A 37 8.79 -29.06 12.55
C ARG A 37 10.23 -28.92 13.04
N PRO A 38 10.78 -29.94 13.72
CA PRO A 38 12.19 -29.97 14.08
C PRO A 38 13.08 -29.85 12.85
N CYS A 39 14.18 -29.12 13.00
CA CYS A 39 15.21 -28.96 11.98
C CYS A 39 16.57 -29.35 12.57
N GLY A 40 17.45 -29.89 11.73
CA GLY A 40 18.80 -30.29 12.15
C GLY A 40 19.58 -29.09 12.66
N GLY A 41 19.98 -29.11 13.94
CA GLY A 41 20.70 -28.02 14.59
C GLY A 41 19.85 -26.81 15.01
N GLY A 42 18.52 -26.89 14.91
CA GLY A 42 17.63 -25.80 15.32
C GLY A 42 17.49 -25.67 16.84
N LEU A 43 17.31 -24.44 17.32
CA LEU A 43 17.04 -24.18 18.74
C LEU A 43 15.58 -24.49 19.06
N TYR A 44 15.35 -25.31 20.07
CA TYR A 44 14.02 -25.59 20.60
C TYR A 44 13.51 -24.41 21.44
N ILE A 45 12.38 -23.83 21.06
CA ILE A 45 11.72 -22.75 21.79
C ILE A 45 10.36 -23.28 22.30
N PRO A 46 10.20 -23.49 23.62
CA PRO A 46 8.92 -23.88 24.17
C PRO A 46 7.92 -22.74 24.05
N LYS A 47 6.67 -23.04 23.71
CA LYS A 47 5.62 -22.03 23.50
C LYS A 47 5.43 -21.09 24.69
N GLN A 48 5.57 -21.59 25.92
CA GLN A 48 5.48 -20.76 27.13
C GLN A 48 6.62 -19.74 27.30
N ALA A 49 7.77 -19.95 26.64
CA ALA A 49 8.86 -18.98 26.61
C ALA A 49 8.65 -17.89 25.55
N ILE A 50 7.68 -18.06 24.65
CA ILE A 50 7.33 -17.02 23.67
C ILE A 50 6.56 -15.93 24.38
N ARG A 51 7.15 -14.73 24.46
CA ARG A 51 6.47 -13.55 24.99
C ARG A 51 5.23 -13.26 24.13
N GLN A 52 4.08 -13.18 24.78
CA GLN A 52 2.85 -12.73 24.13
C GLN A 52 2.92 -11.21 23.86
N PRO A 53 2.46 -10.74 22.69
CA PRO A 53 2.38 -9.31 22.41
C PRO A 53 1.53 -8.58 23.46
N THR A 54 1.99 -7.43 23.93
CA THR A 54 1.22 -6.58 24.84
C THR A 54 0.05 -5.93 24.10
N ALA A 55 -0.91 -5.38 24.85
CA ALA A 55 -2.02 -4.66 24.25
C ALA A 55 -1.56 -3.48 23.39
N GLU A 56 -0.54 -2.75 23.85
CA GLU A 56 0.06 -1.62 23.13
C GLU A 56 0.74 -2.06 21.83
N GLU A 57 1.50 -3.16 21.85
CA GLU A 57 2.14 -3.70 20.65
C GLU A 57 1.11 -4.12 19.60
N ARG A 58 -0.01 -4.71 20.04
CA ARG A 58 -1.12 -5.06 19.13
C ARG A 58 -1.78 -3.81 18.54
N GLN A 59 -1.97 -2.76 19.34
CA GLN A 59 -2.53 -1.50 18.85
C GLN A 59 -1.60 -0.84 17.84
N ALA A 60 -0.30 -0.76 18.13
CA ALA A 60 0.70 -0.23 17.21
C ALA A 60 0.74 -1.01 15.89
N ALA A 61 0.75 -2.35 15.95
CA ALA A 61 0.70 -3.18 14.75
C ALA A 61 -0.57 -2.95 13.91
N THR A 62 -1.71 -2.77 14.57
CA THR A 62 -2.98 -2.47 13.91
C THR A 62 -2.96 -1.10 13.24
N GLU A 63 -2.37 -0.10 13.90
CA GLU A 63 -2.24 1.24 13.34
C GLU A 63 -1.34 1.25 12.10
N VAL A 64 -0.19 0.56 12.17
CA VAL A 64 0.73 0.40 11.02
C VAL A 64 -0.01 -0.28 9.87
N ALA A 65 -0.68 -1.40 10.12
CA ALA A 65 -1.46 -2.11 9.09
C ALA A 65 -2.54 -1.23 8.45
N ARG A 66 -3.20 -0.35 9.23
CA ARG A 66 -4.17 0.61 8.69
C ARG A 66 -3.52 1.63 7.77
N ARG A 67 -2.37 2.19 8.18
CA ARG A 67 -1.61 3.18 7.38
C ARG A 67 -1.13 2.54 6.07
N ASP A 68 -0.57 1.34 6.13
CA ASP A 68 -0.08 0.61 4.95
C ASP A 68 -1.22 0.32 3.96
N LYS A 69 -2.39 -0.06 4.47
CA LYS A 69 -3.59 -0.27 3.65
C LYS A 69 -4.07 1.00 2.97
N GLN A 70 -4.02 2.14 3.67
CA GLN A 70 -4.38 3.44 3.09
C GLN A 70 -3.39 3.83 1.99
N LEU A 71 -2.09 3.73 2.27
CA LEU A 71 -1.04 4.01 1.29
C LEU A 71 -1.19 3.14 0.04
N GLY A 72 -1.46 1.84 0.20
CA GLY A 72 -1.71 0.94 -0.93
C GLY A 72 -2.89 1.38 -1.80
N ARG A 73 -3.98 1.86 -1.19
CA ARG A 73 -5.14 2.38 -1.91
C ARG A 73 -4.83 3.68 -2.64
N ASP A 74 -4.09 4.59 -2.01
CA ASP A 74 -3.71 5.87 -2.62
C ASP A 74 -2.81 5.64 -3.84
N LEU A 75 -1.84 4.72 -3.72
CA LEU A 75 -0.97 4.34 -4.84
C LEU A 75 -1.76 3.68 -5.97
N GLN A 76 -2.74 2.82 -5.65
CA GLN A 76 -3.62 2.25 -6.67
C GLN A 76 -4.44 3.34 -7.38
N ALA A 77 -5.05 4.25 -6.63
CA ALA A 77 -5.81 5.36 -7.20
C ALA A 77 -4.94 6.28 -8.08
N GLN A 78 -3.68 6.49 -7.70
CA GLN A 78 -2.71 7.24 -8.50
C GLN A 78 -2.42 6.53 -9.83
N ARG A 79 -2.20 5.20 -9.82
CA ARG A 79 -2.01 4.41 -11.05
C ARG A 79 -3.20 4.54 -11.99
N GLU A 80 -4.41 4.34 -11.47
CA GLU A 80 -5.63 4.45 -12.27
C GLU A 80 -5.81 5.86 -12.87
N ARG A 81 -5.45 6.91 -12.13
CA ARG A 81 -5.47 8.29 -12.65
C ARG A 81 -4.46 8.48 -13.79
N MET A 82 -3.22 8.03 -13.60
CA MET A 82 -2.18 8.13 -14.63
C MET A 82 -2.55 7.33 -15.88
N GLU A 83 -3.14 6.14 -15.74
CA GLU A 83 -3.64 5.33 -16.86
C GLU A 83 -4.78 6.03 -17.61
N ARG A 84 -5.71 6.66 -16.90
CA ARG A 84 -6.79 7.44 -17.53
C ARG A 84 -6.25 8.68 -18.25
N GLU A 85 -5.29 9.37 -17.66
CA GLU A 85 -4.65 10.54 -18.26
C GLU A 85 -3.83 10.16 -19.50
N SER A 86 -3.06 9.07 -19.44
CA SER A 86 -2.29 8.59 -20.59
C SER A 86 -3.22 8.16 -21.72
N ALA A 87 -4.28 7.40 -21.42
CA ALA A 87 -5.30 7.03 -22.41
C ALA A 87 -5.96 8.25 -23.07
N ARG A 88 -6.27 9.30 -22.30
CA ARG A 88 -6.80 10.56 -22.84
C ARG A 88 -5.79 11.28 -23.75
N ARG A 89 -4.51 11.32 -23.37
CA ARG A 89 -3.45 11.93 -24.20
C ARG A 89 -3.26 11.16 -25.50
N THR A 90 -3.26 9.83 -25.47
CA THR A 90 -3.19 8.99 -26.67
C THR A 90 -4.41 9.19 -27.58
N ALA A 91 -5.62 9.27 -27.01
CA ALA A 91 -6.83 9.56 -27.79
C ALA A 91 -6.81 10.96 -28.42
N ALA A 92 -6.24 11.97 -27.74
CA ALA A 92 -6.08 13.31 -28.30
C ALA A 92 -5.04 13.34 -29.44
N SER A 93 -3.97 12.52 -29.38
CA SER A 93 -2.97 12.42 -30.46
C SER A 93 -3.42 11.61 -31.68
N LEU A 94 -4.47 10.79 -31.52
CA LEU A 94 -5.04 9.95 -32.59
C LEU A 94 -6.38 10.47 -33.10
N SER A 95 -6.83 11.64 -32.63
CA SER A 95 -8.00 12.28 -33.23
C SER A 95 -7.69 12.54 -34.70
N PRO A 96 -8.48 12.03 -35.65
CA PRO A 96 -8.29 12.36 -37.06
C PRO A 96 -8.34 13.88 -37.17
N ASP A 97 -7.36 14.44 -37.89
CA ASP A 97 -7.32 15.85 -38.25
C ASP A 97 -8.75 16.26 -38.64
N ALA A 98 -9.38 17.07 -37.81
CA ALA A 98 -10.65 17.68 -38.15
C ALA A 98 -10.32 18.63 -39.29
N GLY A 99 -10.41 18.08 -40.51
CA GLY A 99 -9.91 18.71 -41.70
C GLY A 99 -10.40 20.13 -41.81
N GLU A 100 -9.46 21.01 -42.14
CA GLU A 100 -9.71 22.07 -43.12
C GLU A 100 -10.92 22.98 -42.82
N ALA A 101 -10.94 23.62 -41.64
CA ALA A 101 -11.65 24.89 -41.51
C ALA A 101 -10.67 26.03 -41.86
N GLN A 102 -10.72 26.44 -43.12
CA GLN A 102 -10.15 27.69 -43.61
C GLN A 102 -10.48 28.85 -42.65
N HIS A 103 -9.53 29.74 -42.38
CA HIS A 103 -9.59 31.13 -42.85
C HIS A 103 -8.42 31.98 -42.32
N LYS A 104 -7.73 32.58 -43.29
CA LYS A 104 -6.82 33.72 -43.18
C LYS A 104 -7.33 34.79 -42.20
N GLY A 105 -6.46 35.35 -41.36
CA GLY A 105 -6.81 36.61 -40.70
C GLY A 105 -5.88 37.11 -39.59
N LYS A 106 -4.78 37.76 -40.00
CA LYS A 106 -4.15 38.92 -39.35
C LYS A 106 -3.76 38.81 -37.86
N SER A 107 -2.45 38.74 -37.68
CA SER A 107 -1.68 39.28 -36.56
C SER A 107 -2.33 40.45 -35.82
N ARG A 108 -2.53 40.28 -34.51
CA ARG A 108 -2.51 41.40 -33.56
C ARG A 108 -1.62 41.03 -32.39
N LYS A 109 -0.37 41.49 -32.47
CA LYS A 109 0.55 41.58 -31.33
C LYS A 109 -0.12 42.44 -30.26
N LYS A 110 -0.55 41.83 -29.15
CA LYS A 110 -0.92 42.58 -27.94
C LYS A 110 0.33 42.69 -27.08
N LYS A 111 0.99 43.85 -27.14
CA LYS A 111 1.98 44.28 -26.13
C LYS A 111 1.23 44.35 -24.79
N VAL A 112 1.50 43.42 -23.88
CA VAL A 112 1.19 43.59 -22.46
C VAL A 112 2.50 43.88 -21.75
N LYS A 113 2.50 45.04 -21.12
CA LYS A 113 3.58 45.73 -20.43
C LYS A 113 4.01 44.90 -19.21
N GLU A 114 5.30 44.62 -19.11
CA GLU A 114 5.93 44.11 -17.89
C GLU A 114 5.57 44.99 -16.70
N LYS A 115 5.14 44.34 -15.61
CA LYS A 115 5.28 44.91 -14.27
C LYS A 115 6.04 43.88 -13.44
N SER A 116 7.32 44.18 -13.25
CA SER A 116 8.24 43.49 -12.34
C SER A 116 7.65 43.46 -10.93
N GLY A 117 7.05 42.33 -10.56
CA GLY A 117 6.67 41.98 -9.21
C GLY A 117 7.74 41.07 -8.61
N LYS A 118 8.56 41.66 -7.74
CA LYS A 118 9.66 41.03 -7.02
C LYS A 118 9.09 40.05 -5.99
N ASP A 119 9.08 38.76 -6.32
CA ASP A 119 8.92 37.71 -5.31
C ASP A 119 10.16 36.82 -5.26
N ARG A 120 10.97 37.09 -4.24
CA ARG A 120 11.99 36.21 -3.74
C ARG A 120 11.30 35.07 -2.99
N HIS A 121 11.28 33.86 -3.56
CA HIS A 121 11.22 32.66 -2.71
C HIS A 121 11.84 31.42 -3.36
N ARG A 122 13.12 31.21 -3.02
CA ARG A 122 13.67 29.95 -2.51
C ARG A 122 13.36 28.67 -3.32
N GLN A 123 14.17 28.41 -4.34
CA GLN A 123 14.48 27.03 -4.75
C GLN A 123 15.32 26.36 -3.66
N PRO A 124 14.97 25.17 -3.15
CA PRO A 124 15.97 24.21 -2.72
C PRO A 124 16.39 23.40 -3.95
N SER A 125 17.44 23.84 -4.62
CA SER A 125 18.22 23.01 -5.53
C SER A 125 19.02 22.00 -4.69
N GLY A 126 18.34 20.95 -4.25
CA GLY A 126 18.94 19.74 -3.69
C GLY A 126 18.99 18.65 -4.75
N GLN A 127 19.46 18.98 -5.95
CA GLN A 127 19.81 18.01 -6.98
C GLN A 127 21.16 17.43 -6.57
N GLN A 128 21.13 16.43 -5.68
CA GLN A 128 22.28 15.56 -5.49
C GLN A 128 22.27 14.60 -6.67
N ASP A 129 22.99 14.98 -7.72
CA ASP A 129 23.49 14.06 -8.73
C ASP A 129 24.49 13.12 -8.05
N GLY A 130 23.96 12.15 -7.31
CA GLY A 130 24.71 11.06 -6.74
C GLY A 130 24.91 10.00 -7.81
N ASP A 131 26.13 9.94 -8.34
CA ASP A 131 26.64 8.84 -9.15
C ASP A 131 26.24 7.48 -8.54
N PHE A 132 25.20 6.86 -9.08
CA PHE A 132 24.82 5.50 -8.73
C PHE A 132 25.84 4.54 -9.35
N ARG A 133 26.96 4.31 -8.66
CA ARG A 133 27.86 3.20 -8.97
C ARG A 133 27.24 1.91 -8.48
N ALA A 134 26.70 1.12 -9.41
CA ALA A 134 26.36 -0.27 -9.14
C ALA A 134 27.64 -1.05 -8.84
N VAL A 135 27.86 -1.37 -7.57
CA VAL A 135 28.91 -2.32 -7.15
C VAL A 135 28.33 -3.72 -7.27
N SER A 136 28.83 -4.47 -8.26
CA SER A 136 28.53 -5.90 -8.38
C SER A 136 29.17 -6.63 -7.20
N PRO A 137 28.47 -7.55 -6.51
CA PRO A 137 29.12 -8.40 -5.52
C PRO A 137 30.15 -9.29 -6.25
N ALA A 138 31.41 -9.22 -5.82
CA ALA A 138 32.44 -10.12 -6.29
C ALA A 138 32.03 -11.56 -5.94
N ARG A 139 32.18 -12.47 -6.90
CA ARG A 139 32.03 -13.91 -6.70
C ARG A 139 33.24 -14.49 -5.98
#